data_AF-A0A8C2XIW8-F1
#
_entry.id   AF-A0A8C2XIW8-F1
#
_cell.length_a   1.000
_cell.length_b   1.000
_cell.length_c   1.000
_cell.angle_alpha   90.00
_cell.angle_beta   90.00
_cell.angle_gamma   90.00
#
_symmetry.space_group_name_H-M   'P 1'
#
loop_
_entity.id
_entity.type
_entity.pdbx_description
1 polymer ?
#
loop_
_entity_poly.entity_id
_entity_poly.type
_entity_poly.pdbx_seq_one_letter_code
_entity_poly.pdbx_strand_id
1 'polypeptide(L)'
;MAVQAAGKDGINVEDEDLNQSLGNPGLISPDKEDVSRQLSVPFSGRIRGAMRPGKKIIVMGIVDLEPDRIDVSLTCGRDSEKEGTPHDVALKLTARFADRQFLRSARISGKWTGEEASTAYFPFIPDQPFRIEIHCEHQRFRIFVDGHQLFDFYHKVKCFSSIDTVQIQGDLLITKLG
;
A
#
# COMPACT_ATOMS: atom_id res chain seq x y z
N MET A 1 -9.26 28.18 -89.53
CA MET A 1 -9.95 29.10 -88.59
C MET A 1 -9.42 28.85 -87.18
N ALA A 2 -9.81 29.68 -86.21
CA ALA A 2 -9.04 29.99 -85.01
C ALA A 2 -9.22 29.04 -83.79
N VAL A 3 -8.39 29.32 -82.78
CA VAL A 3 -8.36 28.90 -81.35
C VAL A 3 -9.73 29.09 -80.62
N GLN A 4 -10.00 28.67 -79.37
CA GLN A 4 -9.26 28.52 -78.08
C GLN A 4 -10.12 27.61 -77.13
N ALA A 5 -9.63 26.77 -76.19
CA ALA A 5 -9.19 27.04 -74.79
C ALA A 5 -10.19 27.85 -73.90
N ALA A 6 -10.38 27.64 -72.58
CA ALA A 6 -9.89 26.64 -71.59
C ALA A 6 -10.62 26.74 -70.21
N GLY A 7 -10.55 25.69 -69.37
CA GLY A 7 -10.54 25.74 -67.87
C GLY A 7 -11.82 26.15 -67.10
N LYS A 8 -11.87 26.10 -65.75
CA LYS A 8 -11.15 25.28 -64.73
C LYS A 8 -11.80 25.48 -63.32
N ASP A 9 -11.62 24.50 -62.42
CA ASP A 9 -11.72 24.54 -60.93
C ASP A 9 -13.04 24.91 -60.21
N GLY A 10 -13.37 24.17 -59.13
CA GLY A 10 -14.45 24.44 -58.17
C GLY A 10 -14.64 23.28 -57.18
N ILE A 11 -14.69 23.57 -55.87
CA ILE A 11 -14.60 22.58 -54.75
C ILE A 11 -15.77 22.80 -53.77
N ASN A 12 -16.45 21.75 -53.26
CA ASN A 12 -16.60 21.46 -51.82
C ASN A 12 -17.55 20.27 -51.48
N VAL A 13 -17.26 19.68 -50.29
CA VAL A 13 -18.06 18.91 -49.29
C VAL A 13 -19.61 18.96 -49.34
N GLU A 14 -20.43 18.11 -48.70
CA GLU A 14 -20.36 17.15 -47.55
C GLU A 14 -21.55 16.15 -47.72
N ASP A 15 -21.72 14.98 -47.08
CA ASP A 15 -20.85 13.86 -46.63
C ASP A 15 -21.78 12.64 -46.28
N GLU A 16 -21.31 11.59 -45.57
CA GLU A 16 -22.08 10.45 -44.98
C GLU A 16 -22.72 9.41 -45.97
N ASP A 17 -22.79 8.09 -45.73
CA ASP A 17 -22.50 7.27 -44.53
C ASP A 17 -22.19 5.78 -44.90
N LEU A 18 -21.86 4.96 -43.88
CA LEU A 18 -21.83 3.49 -43.81
C LEU A 18 -20.61 2.72 -44.37
N ASN A 19 -19.69 2.36 -43.48
CA ASN A 19 -19.26 0.96 -43.34
C ASN A 19 -18.73 0.63 -41.93
N GLN A 20 -19.51 -0.08 -41.11
CA GLN A 20 -19.05 -0.61 -39.82
C GLN A 20 -18.57 -2.06 -39.99
N SER A 21 -17.27 -2.29 -39.80
CA SER A 21 -16.68 -3.64 -39.75
C SER A 21 -16.38 -4.06 -38.31
N LEU A 22 -16.91 -5.22 -37.91
CA LEU A 22 -16.65 -5.84 -36.60
C LEU A 22 -15.25 -6.49 -36.58
N GLY A 23 -14.45 -6.23 -35.54
CA GLY A 23 -13.13 -6.87 -35.39
C GLY A 23 -12.51 -6.74 -33.99
N ASN A 24 -12.43 -7.87 -33.28
CA ASN A 24 -11.67 -8.16 -32.05
C ASN A 24 -11.96 -7.34 -30.75
N PRO A 25 -12.61 -7.97 -29.76
CA PRO A 25 -12.42 -7.61 -28.34
C PRO A 25 -11.07 -8.16 -27.86
N GLY A 26 -9.99 -7.45 -28.16
CA GLY A 26 -8.67 -7.73 -27.57
C GLY A 26 -8.72 -7.49 -26.06
N LEU A 27 -8.16 -8.43 -25.28
CA LEU A 27 -8.17 -8.37 -23.82
C LEU A 27 -7.48 -7.08 -23.33
N ILE A 28 -8.27 -6.17 -22.78
CA ILE A 28 -7.76 -4.99 -22.08
C ILE A 28 -6.94 -5.50 -20.89
N SER A 29 -5.62 -5.39 -20.97
CA SER A 29 -4.78 -5.53 -19.79
C SER A 29 -5.13 -4.38 -18.85
N PRO A 30 -5.36 -4.61 -17.54
CA PRO A 30 -5.59 -3.52 -16.61
C PRO A 30 -4.36 -2.60 -16.66
N ASP A 31 -4.58 -1.33 -17.00
CA ASP A 31 -3.51 -0.35 -17.15
C ASP A 31 -2.70 -0.26 -15.86
N LYS A 32 -1.37 -0.14 -16.01
CA LYS A 32 -0.45 -0.08 -14.86
C LYS A 32 -0.79 1.06 -13.88
N GLU A 33 -1.49 2.09 -14.36
CA GLU A 33 -1.98 3.21 -13.56
C GLU A 33 -3.08 2.85 -12.55
N ASP A 34 -3.92 1.84 -12.84
CA ASP A 34 -5.00 1.45 -11.92
C ASP A 34 -4.45 0.67 -10.71
N VAL A 35 -3.37 -0.09 -10.90
CA VAL A 35 -2.64 -0.76 -9.81
C VAL A 35 -1.89 0.26 -8.94
N SER A 36 -1.27 1.29 -9.54
CA SER A 36 -0.51 2.29 -8.77
C SER A 36 -1.41 3.20 -7.93
N ARG A 37 -2.65 3.45 -8.34
CA ARG A 37 -3.66 4.16 -7.51
C ARG A 37 -4.06 3.40 -6.24
N GLN A 38 -3.86 2.08 -6.18
CA GLN A 38 -4.23 1.27 -5.02
C GLN A 38 -3.16 1.23 -3.93
N LEU A 39 -1.93 1.66 -4.18
CA LEU A 39 -0.78 1.55 -3.26
C LEU A 39 -0.15 2.91 -2.87
N SER A 40 -0.86 4.02 -3.09
CA SER A 40 -0.40 5.34 -2.64
C SER A 40 -0.39 5.46 -1.11
N VAL A 41 0.58 6.19 -0.58
CA VAL A 41 0.67 6.53 0.85
C VAL A 41 -0.06 7.86 1.09
N PRO A 42 -0.91 7.99 2.14
CA PRO A 42 -1.25 7.01 3.16
C PRO A 42 -2.15 5.88 2.63
N PHE A 43 -1.71 4.64 2.83
CA PHE A 43 -2.42 3.44 2.40
C PHE A 43 -3.25 2.84 3.55
N SER A 44 -4.41 2.26 3.21
CA SER A 44 -5.31 1.61 4.18
C SER A 44 -6.04 0.45 3.49
N GLY A 45 -5.66 -0.80 3.79
CA GLY A 45 -6.13 -2.00 3.09
C GLY A 45 -6.70 -3.08 4.00
N ARG A 46 -7.69 -3.84 3.52
CA ARG A 46 -8.32 -4.94 4.27
C ARG A 46 -7.50 -6.23 4.17
N ILE A 47 -7.17 -6.79 5.33
CA ILE A 47 -6.52 -8.09 5.50
C ILE A 47 -7.59 -9.18 5.27
N ARG A 48 -7.61 -9.81 4.08
CA ARG A 48 -8.61 -10.83 3.71
C ARG A 48 -8.64 -12.00 4.73
N GLY A 49 -9.74 -12.15 5.46
CA GLY A 49 -9.89 -13.16 6.51
C GLY A 49 -9.05 -12.89 7.78
N ALA A 50 -8.81 -11.61 8.10
CA ALA A 50 -8.12 -11.10 9.28
C ALA A 50 -6.72 -11.68 9.54
N MET A 51 -6.09 -11.31 10.65
CA MET A 51 -4.87 -11.98 11.14
C MET A 51 -5.22 -13.27 11.88
N ARG A 52 -4.26 -14.19 11.92
CA ARG A 52 -4.29 -15.43 12.69
C ARG A 52 -2.87 -16.03 12.74
N PRO A 53 -2.55 -16.91 13.71
CA PRO A 53 -1.29 -17.64 13.71
C PRO A 53 -1.02 -18.34 12.36
N GLY A 54 0.23 -18.27 11.90
CA GLY A 54 0.66 -18.77 10.59
C GLY A 54 0.44 -17.81 9.41
N LYS A 55 -0.30 -16.71 9.60
CA LYS A 55 -0.46 -15.67 8.56
C LYS A 55 0.64 -14.61 8.68
N LYS A 56 1.04 -14.03 7.55
CA LYS A 56 1.93 -12.88 7.49
C LYS A 56 1.38 -11.74 6.66
N ILE A 57 1.92 -10.55 6.88
CA ILE A 57 1.79 -9.38 5.99
C ILE A 57 3.19 -9.08 5.45
N ILE A 58 3.28 -8.79 4.15
CA ILE A 58 4.50 -8.36 3.47
C ILE A 58 4.28 -6.94 2.96
N VAL A 59 5.17 -6.02 3.33
CA VAL A 59 5.26 -4.67 2.75
C VAL A 59 6.59 -4.57 2.02
N MET A 60 6.55 -4.30 0.72
CA MET A 60 7.74 -3.93 -0.06
C MET A 60 7.58 -2.52 -0.58
N GLY A 61 8.66 -1.75 -0.54
CA GLY A 61 8.66 -0.36 -0.95
C GLY A 61 10.05 0.15 -1.26
N ILE A 62 10.13 1.44 -1.56
CA ILE A 62 11.35 2.22 -1.65
C ILE A 62 11.24 3.31 -0.58
N VAL A 63 12.30 3.52 0.20
CA VAL A 63 12.37 4.63 1.16
C VAL A 63 12.57 5.94 0.40
N ASP A 64 11.87 7.01 0.78
CA ASP A 64 12.08 8.31 0.15
C ASP A 64 13.51 8.85 0.40
N LEU A 65 13.91 9.91 -0.32
CA LEU A 65 15.28 10.45 -0.27
C LEU A 65 15.61 11.16 1.05
N GLU A 66 14.61 11.79 1.70
CA GLU A 66 14.77 12.55 2.95
C GLU A 66 13.71 12.11 3.99
N PRO A 67 13.77 10.87 4.52
CA PRO A 67 12.72 10.32 5.36
C PRO A 67 12.82 10.75 6.84
N ASP A 68 11.69 11.13 7.46
CA ASP A 68 11.54 11.24 8.92
C ASP A 68 11.16 9.87 9.51
N ARG A 69 10.12 9.24 8.95
CA ARG A 69 9.58 7.99 9.46
C ARG A 69 8.80 7.15 8.46
N ILE A 70 8.74 5.85 8.74
CA ILE A 70 7.80 4.91 8.12
C ILE A 70 6.94 4.28 9.22
N ASP A 71 5.62 4.38 9.09
CA ASP A 71 4.62 3.84 10.00
C ASP A 71 3.89 2.66 9.33
N VAL A 72 3.90 1.47 9.95
CA VAL A 72 3.08 0.31 9.55
C VAL A 72 2.23 -0.12 10.74
N SER A 73 0.91 -0.10 10.60
CA SER A 73 -0.03 -0.43 11.68
C SER A 73 -1.00 -1.55 11.29
N LEU A 74 -1.24 -2.48 12.22
CA LEU A 74 -2.29 -3.49 12.15
C LEU A 74 -3.43 -3.08 13.08
N THR A 75 -4.56 -2.65 12.51
CA THR A 75 -5.69 -2.07 13.24
C THR A 75 -6.89 -2.99 13.31
N CYS A 76 -7.74 -2.77 14.30
CA CYS A 76 -8.89 -3.62 14.61
C CYS A 76 -10.23 -3.03 14.14
N GLY A 77 -11.00 -3.81 13.40
CA GLY A 77 -12.43 -3.61 13.16
C GLY A 77 -12.78 -2.29 12.50
N ARG A 78 -12.52 -2.17 11.18
CA ARG A 78 -13.02 -1.03 10.37
C ARG A 78 -14.53 -0.81 10.53
N ASP A 79 -15.27 -1.91 10.66
CA ASP A 79 -16.73 -1.94 10.58
C ASP A 79 -17.40 -1.72 11.96
N SER A 80 -16.62 -1.50 13.05
CA SER A 80 -17.17 -1.23 14.39
C SER A 80 -17.33 0.27 14.64
N GLU A 81 -18.40 0.85 14.11
CA GLU A 81 -18.80 2.24 14.33
C GLU A 81 -19.28 2.45 15.79
N LYS A 82 -18.33 2.55 16.72
CA LYS A 82 -18.55 3.17 18.03
C LYS A 82 -18.01 4.60 18.01
N GLU A 83 -18.89 5.49 17.56
CA GLU A 83 -18.66 6.92 17.45
C GLU A 83 -17.91 7.48 18.67
N GLY A 84 -16.81 8.18 18.43
CA GLY A 84 -15.95 8.75 19.48
C GLY A 84 -14.90 7.82 20.11
N THR A 85 -14.88 6.50 19.83
CA THR A 85 -13.82 5.60 20.32
C THR A 85 -12.80 5.23 19.21
N PRO A 86 -11.49 5.49 19.40
CA PRO A 86 -10.50 5.20 18.37
C PRO A 86 -10.16 3.71 18.35
N HIS A 87 -10.26 3.07 17.17
CA HIS A 87 -10.02 1.64 16.95
C HIS A 87 -8.77 1.09 17.64
N ASP A 88 -8.84 -0.13 18.16
CA ASP A 88 -7.66 -0.79 18.72
C ASP A 88 -6.58 -1.03 17.64
N VAL A 89 -5.32 -1.03 18.06
CA VAL A 89 -4.16 -1.21 17.19
C VAL A 89 -3.34 -2.35 17.78
N ALA A 90 -3.31 -3.50 17.12
CA ALA A 90 -2.62 -4.68 17.63
C ALA A 90 -1.10 -4.59 17.54
N LEU A 91 -0.60 -3.81 16.58
CA LEU A 91 0.79 -3.42 16.41
C LEU A 91 0.80 -2.09 15.65
N LYS A 92 1.36 -1.02 16.24
CA LYS A 92 1.92 0.12 15.51
C LYS A 92 3.42 -0.07 15.49
N LEU A 93 4.02 -0.10 14.30
CA LEU A 93 5.45 -0.14 14.07
C LEU A 93 5.87 1.18 13.43
N THR A 94 6.73 1.94 14.11
CA THR A 94 7.30 3.18 13.59
C THR A 94 8.81 3.03 13.47
N ALA A 95 9.33 3.08 12.25
CA ALA A 95 10.76 3.28 12.01
C ALA A 95 11.03 4.79 11.96
N ARG A 96 11.89 5.29 12.84
CA ARG A 96 12.29 6.71 12.88
C ARG A 96 13.74 6.82 12.44
N PHE A 97 13.99 7.62 11.41
CA PHE A 97 15.30 7.68 10.75
C PHE A 97 16.31 8.50 11.54
N ALA A 98 15.91 9.64 12.12
CA ALA A 98 16.78 10.49 12.95
C ALA A 98 17.45 9.73 14.11
N ASP A 99 16.65 8.92 14.83
CA ASP A 99 17.12 8.09 15.95
C ASP A 99 17.64 6.70 15.52
N ARG A 100 17.47 6.33 14.24
CA ARG A 100 17.73 5.00 13.68
C ARG A 100 17.14 3.86 14.53
N GLN A 101 15.87 3.95 14.91
CA GLN A 101 15.20 2.99 15.79
C GLN A 101 13.81 2.56 15.31
N PHE A 102 13.35 1.39 15.78
CA PHE A 102 11.96 0.95 15.64
C PHE A 102 11.24 1.00 16.98
N LEU A 103 10.21 1.84 17.04
CA LEU A 103 9.25 1.89 18.14
C LEU A 103 8.08 0.96 17.82
N ARG A 104 7.68 0.13 18.79
CA ARG A 104 6.46 -0.68 18.73
C ARG A 104 5.54 -0.33 19.88
N SER A 105 4.25 -0.20 19.61
CA SER A 105 3.23 -0.11 20.65
C SER A 105 1.91 -0.73 20.18
N ALA A 106 0.98 -0.92 21.09
CA ALA A 106 -0.40 -1.30 20.78
C ALA A 106 -1.37 -0.29 21.40
N ARG A 107 -2.57 -0.16 20.83
CA ARG A 107 -3.69 0.57 21.44
C ARG A 107 -4.78 -0.42 21.80
N ILE A 108 -5.18 -0.43 23.08
CA ILE A 108 -6.25 -1.29 23.61
C ILE A 108 -7.26 -0.43 24.37
N SER A 109 -8.54 -0.55 24.03
CA SER A 109 -9.63 0.25 24.61
C SER A 109 -9.30 1.76 24.59
N GLY A 110 -8.76 2.23 23.46
CA GLY A 110 -8.35 3.62 23.25
C GLY A 110 -7.04 4.07 23.92
N LYS A 111 -6.39 3.24 24.75
CA LYS A 111 -5.13 3.58 25.46
C LYS A 111 -3.91 2.92 24.81
N TRP A 112 -2.84 3.68 24.61
CA TRP A 112 -1.56 3.15 24.15
C TRP A 112 -0.83 2.38 25.27
N THR A 113 -0.16 1.29 24.90
CA THR A 113 0.84 0.63 25.75
C THR A 113 2.14 1.44 25.77
N GLY A 114 3.02 1.14 26.73
CA GLY A 114 4.41 1.60 26.63
C GLY A 114 5.07 1.16 25.32
N GLU A 115 6.03 1.94 24.86
CA GLU A 115 6.77 1.68 23.62
C GLU A 115 7.92 0.70 23.84
N GLU A 116 8.05 -0.28 22.95
CA GLU A 116 9.18 -1.21 22.87
C GLU A 116 10.14 -0.71 21.79
N ALA A 117 11.34 -0.26 22.18
CA ALA A 117 12.33 0.37 21.29
C ALA A 117 13.54 -0.53 20.93
N SER A 118 13.79 -1.59 21.71
CA SER A 118 14.98 -2.44 21.57
C SER A 118 15.07 -3.08 20.17
N THR A 119 16.11 -2.72 19.42
CA THR A 119 16.35 -3.10 18.03
C THR A 119 17.84 -3.40 17.86
N ALA A 120 18.20 -4.50 17.18
CA ALA A 120 19.60 -4.86 16.99
C ALA A 120 20.36 -3.95 16.00
N TYR A 121 19.69 -3.48 14.93
CA TYR A 121 20.23 -2.56 13.93
C TYR A 121 19.09 -1.91 13.14
N PHE A 122 19.38 -0.82 12.42
CA PHE A 122 18.45 -0.12 11.54
C PHE A 122 18.79 -0.40 10.06
N PRO A 123 17.93 -1.12 9.32
CA PRO A 123 18.23 -1.60 7.96
C PRO A 123 17.91 -0.58 6.86
N PHE A 124 17.04 0.39 7.12
CA PHE A 124 16.58 1.29 6.06
C PHE A 124 17.64 2.31 5.67
N ILE A 125 17.76 2.52 4.36
CA ILE A 125 18.65 3.45 3.70
C ILE A 125 17.76 4.31 2.79
N PRO A 126 17.90 5.65 2.77
CA PRO A 126 17.14 6.50 1.84
C PRO A 126 17.37 6.11 0.37
N ASP A 127 16.35 6.28 -0.46
CA ASP A 127 16.35 5.92 -1.90
C ASP A 127 16.73 4.45 -2.17
N GLN A 128 16.48 3.53 -1.23
CA GLN A 128 16.72 2.09 -1.39
C GLN A 128 15.45 1.25 -1.20
N PRO A 129 15.34 0.10 -1.90
CA PRO A 129 14.23 -0.82 -1.72
C PRO A 129 14.34 -1.54 -0.36
N PHE A 130 13.19 -1.90 0.20
CA PHE A 130 13.11 -2.68 1.43
C PHE A 130 11.94 -3.67 1.40
N ARG A 131 11.98 -4.65 2.31
CA ARG A 131 10.93 -5.64 2.54
C ARG A 131 10.70 -5.87 4.03
N ILE A 132 9.57 -5.41 4.57
CA ILE A 132 9.09 -5.78 5.91
C ILE A 132 8.22 -7.04 5.80
N GLU A 133 8.43 -8.03 6.68
CA GLU A 133 7.49 -9.13 6.88
C GLU A 133 7.05 -9.21 8.35
N ILE A 134 5.74 -9.14 8.60
CA ILE A 134 5.13 -9.24 9.93
C ILE A 134 4.47 -10.62 10.03
N HIS A 135 5.14 -11.57 10.68
CA HIS A 135 4.65 -12.94 10.87
C HIS A 135 3.84 -13.04 12.17
N CYS A 136 2.58 -13.48 12.08
CA CYS A 136 1.76 -13.75 13.25
C CYS A 136 2.01 -15.18 13.76
N GLU A 137 2.63 -15.33 14.92
CA GLU A 137 2.70 -16.58 15.67
C GLU A 137 1.62 -16.62 16.77
N HIS A 138 1.50 -17.72 17.51
CA HIS A 138 0.50 -17.86 18.58
C HIS A 138 0.64 -16.84 19.72
N GLN A 139 1.86 -16.38 20.03
CA GLN A 139 2.14 -15.52 21.20
C GLN A 139 2.59 -14.09 20.85
N ARG A 140 3.07 -13.87 19.62
CA ARG A 140 3.75 -12.65 19.19
C ARG A 140 3.63 -12.42 17.69
N PHE A 141 3.88 -11.19 17.27
CA PHE A 141 4.40 -10.93 15.92
C PHE A 141 5.92 -11.10 15.92
N ARG A 142 6.49 -11.66 14.85
CA ARG A 142 7.92 -11.61 14.55
C ARG A 142 8.10 -10.73 13.33
N ILE A 143 8.98 -9.73 13.43
CA ILE A 143 9.21 -8.75 12.40
C ILE A 143 10.57 -9.04 11.76
N PHE A 144 10.54 -9.19 10.44
CA PHE A 144 11.71 -9.36 9.59
C PHE A 144 11.85 -8.14 8.70
N VAL A 145 13.08 -7.72 8.43
CA VAL A 145 13.39 -6.79 7.34
C VAL A 145 14.46 -7.42 6.46
N ASP A 146 14.20 -7.44 5.15
CA ASP A 146 15.06 -8.01 4.11
C ASP A 146 15.48 -9.47 4.39
N GLY A 147 14.56 -10.24 4.98
CA GLY A 147 14.75 -11.65 5.33
C GLY A 147 15.37 -11.91 6.71
N HIS A 148 15.90 -10.87 7.37
CA HIS A 148 16.52 -10.98 8.70
C HIS A 148 15.52 -10.62 9.81
N GLN A 149 15.43 -11.44 10.86
CA GLN A 149 14.59 -11.14 12.03
C GLN A 149 15.22 -9.99 12.82
N LEU A 150 14.47 -8.90 13.02
CA LEU A 150 14.90 -7.78 13.86
C LEU A 150 14.46 -7.95 15.31
N PHE A 151 13.19 -8.26 15.53
CA PHE A 151 12.59 -8.31 16.86
C PHE A 151 11.23 -9.01 16.87
N ASP A 152 10.77 -9.28 18.09
CA ASP A 152 9.44 -9.77 18.40
C ASP A 152 8.59 -8.62 18.97
N PHE A 153 7.26 -8.75 18.90
CA PHE A 153 6.31 -7.95 19.66
C PHE A 153 5.19 -8.85 20.18
N TYR A 154 5.10 -9.04 21.50
CA TYR A 154 4.15 -9.97 22.10
C TYR A 154 2.71 -9.44 22.02
N HIS A 155 1.77 -10.31 21.64
CA HIS A 155 0.38 -9.95 21.36
C HIS A 155 -0.29 -9.29 22.56
N LYS A 156 -0.60 -8.00 22.44
CA LYS A 156 -1.40 -7.27 23.44
C LYS A 156 -2.90 -7.44 23.16
N VAL A 157 -3.31 -7.31 21.90
CA VAL A 157 -4.65 -7.71 21.41
C VAL A 157 -4.68 -9.22 21.20
N LYS A 158 -5.68 -9.92 21.76
CA LYS A 158 -5.84 -11.39 21.65
C LYS A 158 -6.90 -11.84 20.63
N CYS A 159 -7.81 -10.95 20.24
CA CYS A 159 -8.84 -11.25 19.24
C CYS A 159 -8.24 -11.12 17.83
N PHE A 160 -7.59 -12.17 17.32
CA PHE A 160 -6.93 -12.09 16.01
C PHE A 160 -7.89 -11.76 14.85
N SER A 161 -9.14 -12.23 14.94
CA SER A 161 -10.19 -11.97 13.95
C SER A 161 -10.63 -10.51 13.88
N SER A 162 -10.39 -9.68 14.91
CA SER A 162 -10.66 -8.25 14.81
C SER A 162 -9.56 -7.50 14.04
N ILE A 163 -8.34 -8.04 13.96
CA ILE A 163 -7.19 -7.42 13.30
C ILE A 163 -7.35 -7.62 11.79
N ASP A 164 -8.06 -6.71 11.15
CA ASP A 164 -8.62 -6.87 9.81
C ASP A 164 -8.09 -5.86 8.79
N THR A 165 -7.26 -4.91 9.22
CA THR A 165 -6.83 -3.76 8.42
C THR A 165 -5.35 -3.50 8.64
N VAL A 166 -4.62 -3.24 7.54
CA VAL A 166 -3.25 -2.74 7.55
C VAL A 166 -3.26 -1.29 7.06
N GLN A 167 -2.56 -0.42 7.78
CA GLN A 167 -2.37 0.99 7.44
C GLN A 167 -0.88 1.28 7.30
N ILE A 168 -0.50 2.06 6.28
CA ILE A 168 0.89 2.43 6.01
C ILE A 168 0.95 3.93 5.77
N GLN A 169 1.86 4.63 6.46
CA GLN A 169 2.03 6.08 6.41
C GLN A 169 3.53 6.43 6.50
N GLY A 170 3.88 7.69 6.20
CA GLY A 170 5.26 8.18 6.25
C GLY A 170 5.91 8.26 4.87
N ASP A 171 7.24 8.24 4.87
CA ASP A 171 8.07 8.69 3.75
C ASP A 171 8.58 7.48 2.93
N LEU A 172 7.70 6.95 2.08
CA LEU A 172 7.95 5.78 1.24
C LEU A 172 7.01 5.69 0.02
N LEU A 173 7.50 5.00 -1.01
CA LEU A 173 6.66 4.43 -2.08
C LEU A 173 6.40 2.95 -1.80
N ILE A 174 5.13 2.51 -1.75
CA ILE A 174 4.78 1.08 -1.68
C ILE A 174 4.83 0.48 -3.09
N THR A 175 5.65 -0.55 -3.27
CA THR A 175 5.78 -1.28 -4.55
C THR A 175 5.00 -2.59 -4.57
N LYS A 176 4.80 -3.22 -3.40
CA LYS A 176 3.98 -4.44 -3.27
C LYS A 176 3.47 -4.65 -1.85
N LEU A 177 2.24 -5.14 -1.74
CA LEU A 177 1.64 -5.65 -0.51
C LEU A 177 1.25 -7.13 -0.68
N GLY A 178 1.37 -7.95 0.38
CA GLY A 178 1.06 -9.39 0.35
C GLY A 178 0.63 -9.97 1.68
#